data_AF-A0A5S5ASQ8-F1
#
_entry.id   AF-A0A5S5ASQ8-F1
#
_cell.length_a   1.000
_cell.length_b   1.000
_cell.length_c   1.000
_cell.angle_alpha   90.00
_cell.angle_beta   90.00
_cell.angle_gamma   90.00
#
_symmetry.space_group_name_H-M   'P 1'
#
loop_
_entity.id
_entity.type
_entity.pdbx_description
1 polymer ?
#
loop_
_entity_poly.entity_id
_entity_poly.type
_entity_poly.pdbx_seq_one_letter_code
_entity_poly.pdbx_strand_id
1 'polypeptide(L)'
;MGNSHVIVYVDKTMVKITGVKVKGLKPFELELTLKNLIGRPVRVIGVTADSVEMDVYGLAPEAIYKNEEGIVKAVSTVSGITASDVMRIASAEKAVEVSIEEIPRGEYNGCARERWLKLDKQSHNNPDGG
;
A
#
# COMPACT_ATOMS: atom_id res chain seq x y z
N MET A 1 34.15 2.04 -18.06
CA MET A 1 33.38 0.98 -17.37
C MET A 1 31.98 1.51 -17.15
N GLY A 2 30.98 0.92 -17.80
CA GLY A 2 29.61 1.43 -17.78
C GLY A 2 28.97 1.22 -16.41
N ASN A 3 28.53 2.30 -15.78
CA ASN A 3 27.70 2.22 -14.58
C ASN A 3 26.32 1.71 -14.99
N SER A 4 26.06 0.43 -14.79
CA SER A 4 24.73 -0.14 -14.94
C SER A 4 23.85 0.36 -13.80
N HIS A 5 22.93 1.27 -14.09
CA HIS A 5 21.96 1.77 -13.13
C HIS A 5 20.75 0.83 -13.16
N VAL A 6 20.50 0.12 -12.06
CA VAL A 6 19.30 -0.71 -11.92
C VAL A 6 18.18 0.19 -11.39
N ILE A 7 17.25 0.55 -12.27
CA ILE A 7 16.03 1.26 -11.90
C ILE A 7 15.01 0.22 -11.44
N VAL A 8 14.59 0.29 -10.17
CA VAL A 8 13.57 -0.61 -9.62
C VAL A 8 12.22 0.11 -9.62
N TYR A 9 11.40 -0.20 -10.62
CA TYR A 9 9.99 0.22 -10.63
C TYR A 9 9.20 -0.71 -9.71
N VAL A 10 8.70 -0.18 -8.59
CA VAL A 10 7.75 -0.91 -7.73
C VAL A 10 6.38 -0.28 -7.88
N ASP A 11 5.62 -0.75 -8.87
CA ASP A 11 4.22 -0.35 -9.02
C ASP A 11 3.35 -1.07 -7.97
N LYS A 12 3.23 -0.44 -6.80
CA LYS A 12 2.41 -0.93 -5.69
C LYS A 12 1.52 0.17 -5.12
N THR A 13 0.34 -0.24 -4.68
CA THR A 13 -0.58 0.56 -3.89
C THR A 13 -0.68 -0.03 -2.49
N MET A 14 -0.38 0.78 -1.48
CA MET A 14 -0.53 0.45 -0.07
C MET A 14 -1.98 0.67 0.31
N VAL A 15 -2.64 -0.35 0.85
CA VAL A 15 -4.05 -0.33 1.24
C VAL A 15 -4.19 -0.64 2.72
N LYS A 16 -4.94 0.19 3.44
CA LYS A 16 -5.31 -0.05 4.83
C LYS A 16 -6.80 -0.25 4.95
N ILE A 17 -7.21 -1.34 5.58
CA ILE A 17 -8.61 -1.61 5.92
C ILE A 17 -8.78 -1.46 7.43
N THR A 18 -9.81 -0.74 7.84
CA THR A 18 -10.18 -0.55 9.25
C THR A 18 -11.61 -0.99 9.50
N GLY A 19 -11.99 -1.12 10.77
CA GLY A 19 -13.32 -1.63 11.13
C GLY A 19 -13.41 -3.15 11.02
N VAL A 20 -12.28 -3.84 11.11
CA VAL A 20 -12.21 -5.30 11.29
C VAL A 20 -11.96 -5.60 12.77
N LYS A 21 -12.36 -6.78 13.24
CA LYS A 21 -11.81 -7.38 14.46
C LYS A 21 -11.01 -8.60 14.06
N VAL A 22 -9.73 -8.59 14.36
CA VAL A 22 -8.82 -9.65 13.94
C VAL A 22 -8.49 -10.57 15.11
N LYS A 23 -8.74 -11.87 14.95
CA LYS A 23 -8.39 -12.92 15.92
C LYS A 23 -8.03 -14.21 15.21
N GLY A 24 -6.74 -14.56 15.22
CA GLY A 24 -6.27 -15.80 14.58
C GLY A 24 -6.26 -15.75 13.04
N LEU A 25 -6.19 -14.56 12.46
CA LEU A 25 -6.04 -14.38 11.02
C LEU A 25 -4.74 -15.03 10.53
N LYS A 26 -4.85 -15.82 9.46
CA LYS A 26 -3.71 -16.32 8.71
C LYS A 26 -3.47 -15.40 7.51
N PRO A 27 -2.38 -14.62 7.48
CA PRO A 27 -2.13 -13.66 6.42
C PRO A 27 -2.17 -14.27 5.01
N PHE A 28 -1.63 -15.48 4.85
CA PHE A 28 -1.62 -16.19 3.56
C PHE A 28 -3.03 -16.49 3.00
N GLU A 29 -4.00 -16.81 3.87
CA GLU A 29 -5.38 -17.06 3.42
C GLU A 29 -6.04 -15.77 2.92
N LEU A 30 -5.76 -14.65 3.58
CA LEU A 30 -6.21 -13.32 3.12
C LEU A 30 -5.53 -12.90 1.81
N GLU A 31 -4.22 -13.09 1.69
CA GLU A 31 -3.47 -12.83 0.45
C GLU A 31 -4.05 -13.64 -0.72
N LEU A 32 -4.32 -14.93 -0.52
CA LEU A 32 -4.89 -15.79 -1.56
C LEU A 32 -6.30 -15.37 -1.96
N THR A 33 -7.15 -15.05 -0.97
CA THR A 33 -8.53 -14.61 -1.19
C THR A 33 -8.56 -13.31 -2.01
N LEU A 34 -7.75 -12.33 -1.63
CA LEU A 34 -7.67 -11.05 -2.33
C LEU A 34 -6.99 -11.17 -3.69
N LYS A 35 -5.97 -12.02 -3.82
CA LYS A 35 -5.35 -12.31 -5.12
C LYS A 35 -6.35 -12.89 -6.10
N ASN A 36 -7.21 -13.81 -5.66
CA ASN A 36 -8.23 -14.42 -6.51
C ASN A 36 -9.33 -13.43 -6.91
N LEU A 37 -9.69 -12.49 -6.02
CA LEU A 37 -10.67 -11.43 -6.32
C LEU A 37 -10.10 -10.38 -7.28
N ILE A 38 -8.92 -9.85 -6.97
CA ILE A 38 -8.33 -8.68 -7.64
C ILE A 38 -7.59 -9.11 -8.93
N GLY A 39 -7.18 -10.37 -9.03
CA GLY A 39 -6.37 -10.88 -10.14
C GLY A 39 -4.93 -10.34 -10.15
N ARG A 40 -4.50 -9.76 -9.02
CA ARG A 40 -3.17 -9.17 -8.84
C ARG A 40 -2.50 -9.73 -7.58
N PRO A 41 -1.16 -9.75 -7.52
CA PRO A 41 -0.47 -10.10 -6.29
C PRO A 41 -0.85 -9.14 -5.16
N VAL A 42 -1.14 -9.71 -3.98
CA VAL A 42 -1.42 -8.98 -2.75
C VAL A 42 -0.51 -9.53 -1.66
N ARG A 43 0.05 -8.65 -0.84
CA ARG A 43 0.91 -9.00 0.29
C ARG A 43 0.40 -8.32 1.55
N VAL A 44 0.15 -9.08 2.61
CA VAL A 44 -0.17 -8.50 3.91
C VAL A 44 1.13 -8.05 4.58
N ILE A 45 1.17 -6.79 4.98
CA ILE A 45 2.34 -6.14 5.58
C ILE A 45 2.18 -6.02 7.09
N GLY A 46 0.96 -5.71 7.55
CA GLY A 46 0.68 -5.48 8.95
C GLY A 46 -0.72 -5.92 9.32
N VAL A 47 -0.88 -6.43 10.53
CA VAL A 47 -2.16 -6.81 11.12
C VAL A 47 -2.20 -6.28 12.54
N THR A 48 -3.22 -5.49 12.86
CA THR A 48 -3.54 -5.06 14.23
C THR A 48 -4.83 -5.73 14.69
N ALA A 49 -5.26 -5.46 15.93
CA ALA A 49 -6.54 -5.96 16.42
C ALA A 49 -7.74 -5.42 15.61
N ASP A 50 -7.60 -4.25 15.00
CA ASP A 50 -8.66 -3.45 14.40
C ASP A 50 -8.43 -3.05 12.92
N SER A 51 -7.28 -3.41 12.35
CA SER A 51 -6.90 -3.04 10.98
C SER A 51 -6.00 -4.09 10.31
N VAL A 52 -6.01 -4.05 8.97
CA VAL A 52 -5.09 -4.83 8.13
C VAL A 52 -4.46 -3.90 7.10
N GLU A 53 -3.14 -4.00 6.93
CA GLU A 53 -2.34 -3.24 5.98
C GLU A 53 -1.76 -4.20 4.93
N MET A 54 -1.89 -3.85 3.66
CA MET A 54 -1.47 -4.69 2.55
C MET A 54 -0.89 -3.89 1.38
N ASP A 55 0.00 -4.51 0.63
CA ASP A 55 0.48 -4.03 -0.67
C ASP A 55 -0.27 -4.76 -1.80
N VAL A 56 -0.81 -4.02 -2.75
CA VAL A 56 -1.41 -4.54 -3.99
C VAL A 56 -0.55 -4.09 -5.17
N TYR A 57 -0.10 -5.06 -5.98
CA TYR A 57 0.83 -4.79 -7.09
C TYR A 57 0.09 -4.59 -8.41
N GLY A 58 0.56 -3.64 -9.23
CA GLY A 58 0.02 -3.42 -10.57
C GLY A 58 -1.43 -2.93 -10.60
N LEU A 59 -1.87 -2.24 -9.54
CA LEU A 59 -3.20 -1.67 -9.43
C LEU A 59 -3.14 -0.27 -8.82
N ALA A 60 -3.78 0.70 -9.47
CA ALA A 60 -3.83 2.08 -9.00
C ALA A 60 -4.86 2.25 -7.86
N PRO A 61 -4.69 3.25 -6.95
CA PRO A 61 -5.62 3.51 -5.85
C PRO A 61 -7.08 3.69 -6.30
N GLU A 62 -7.33 4.34 -7.43
CA GLU A 62 -8.68 4.61 -7.93
C GLU A 62 -9.43 3.31 -8.26
N ALA A 63 -8.70 2.29 -8.75
CA ALA A 63 -9.26 0.99 -9.04
C ALA A 63 -9.57 0.20 -7.75
N ILE A 64 -8.80 0.42 -6.67
CA ILE A 64 -9.08 -0.14 -5.34
C ILE A 64 -10.40 0.45 -4.81
N TYR A 65 -10.56 1.78 -4.84
CA TYR A 65 -11.80 2.43 -4.35
C TYR A 65 -13.03 2.07 -5.20
N LYS A 66 -12.88 1.93 -6.52
CA LYS A 66 -13.98 1.49 -7.40
C LYS A 66 -14.52 0.09 -7.05
N ASN A 67 -13.72 -0.77 -6.44
CA ASN A 67 -14.10 -2.11 -6.01
C ASN A 67 -14.03 -2.27 -4.49
N GLU A 68 -14.24 -1.19 -3.73
CA GLU A 68 -14.16 -1.21 -2.27
C GLU A 68 -15.08 -2.27 -1.66
N GLU A 69 -16.35 -2.30 -2.08
CA GLU A 69 -17.34 -3.25 -1.55
C GLU A 69 -16.93 -4.72 -1.78
N GLY A 70 -16.41 -5.04 -2.97
CA GLY A 70 -15.94 -6.39 -3.29
C GLY A 70 -14.73 -6.80 -2.44
N ILE A 71 -13.79 -5.88 -2.24
CA ILE A 71 -12.60 -6.10 -1.40
C ILE A 71 -13.02 -6.30 0.06
N VAL A 72 -13.86 -5.40 0.60
CA VAL A 72 -14.43 -5.49 1.95
C VAL A 72 -15.12 -6.83 2.13
N LYS A 73 -16.01 -7.22 1.21
CA LYS A 73 -16.70 -8.51 1.29
C LYS A 73 -15.72 -9.68 1.30
N ALA A 74 -14.73 -9.70 0.42
CA ALA A 74 -13.74 -10.78 0.38
C ALA A 74 -12.94 -10.86 1.68
N VAL A 75 -12.53 -9.74 2.27
CA VAL A 75 -11.85 -9.71 3.58
C VAL A 75 -12.74 -10.27 4.68
N SER A 76 -14.05 -9.97 4.67
CA SER A 76 -15.00 -10.50 5.66
C SER A 76 -15.21 -12.02 5.60
N THR A 77 -14.88 -12.66 4.48
CA THR A 77 -15.03 -14.13 4.33
C THR A 77 -13.84 -14.92 4.85
N VAL A 78 -12.75 -14.26 5.23
CA VAL A 78 -11.53 -14.94 5.68
C VAL A 78 -11.63 -15.28 7.16
N SER A 79 -11.24 -16.50 7.50
CA SER A 79 -11.22 -16.96 8.89
C SER A 79 -10.31 -16.08 9.75
N GLY A 80 -10.81 -15.72 10.93
CA GLY A 80 -10.09 -14.87 11.88
C GLY A 80 -10.27 -13.37 11.64
N ILE A 81 -11.14 -12.98 10.71
CA ILE A 81 -11.66 -11.61 10.58
C ILE A 81 -13.14 -11.63 10.95
N THR A 82 -13.54 -10.71 11.81
CA THR A 82 -14.94 -10.38 12.06
C THR A 82 -15.18 -8.97 11.57
N ALA A 83 -16.07 -8.81 10.58
CA ALA A 83 -16.46 -7.49 10.12
C ALA A 83 -17.20 -6.76 11.26
N SER A 84 -16.83 -5.50 11.48
CA SER A 84 -17.64 -4.58 12.28
C SER A 84 -18.66 -3.91 11.35
N ASP A 85 -19.70 -3.27 11.91
CA ASP A 85 -20.72 -2.56 11.12
C ASP A 85 -20.16 -1.45 10.21
N VAL A 86 -18.89 -1.05 10.39
CA VAL A 86 -18.23 0.05 9.67
C VAL A 86 -16.89 -0.40 9.08
N MET A 87 -16.86 -1.54 8.39
CA MET A 87 -15.65 -1.98 7.68
C MET A 87 -15.47 -1.18 6.39
N ARG A 88 -14.29 -0.57 6.20
CA ARG A 88 -13.98 0.27 5.02
C ARG A 88 -12.49 0.32 4.73
N ILE A 89 -12.15 0.70 3.50
CA ILE A 89 -10.78 1.08 3.13
C ILE A 89 -10.50 2.46 3.75
N ALA A 90 -9.55 2.52 4.67
CA ALA A 90 -9.12 3.75 5.34
C ALA A 90 -8.17 4.57 4.46
N SER A 91 -7.33 3.91 3.67
CA SER A 91 -6.44 4.55 2.70
C SER A 91 -6.02 3.56 1.61
N ALA A 92 -5.80 4.11 0.41
CA ALA A 92 -5.10 3.47 -0.69
C ALA A 92 -4.16 4.51 -1.32
N GLU A 93 -2.85 4.28 -1.26
CA GLU A 93 -1.82 5.23 -1.67
C GLU A 93 -0.80 4.54 -2.58
N LYS A 94 -0.49 5.17 -3.72
CA LYS A 94 0.56 4.67 -4.61
C LYS A 94 1.92 4.89 -3.95
N ALA A 95 2.83 3.92 -4.06
CA ALA A 95 4.20 4.12 -3.62
C ALA A 95 4.84 5.31 -4.35
N VAL A 96 5.59 6.13 -3.61
CA VAL A 96 6.31 7.28 -4.16
C VAL A 96 7.45 6.77 -5.03
N GLU A 97 7.46 7.22 -6.29
CA GLU A 97 8.58 7.01 -7.21
C GLU A 97 9.68 8.02 -6.89
N VAL A 98 10.91 7.54 -6.75
CA VAL A 98 12.07 8.39 -6.46
C VAL A 98 13.22 8.02 -7.40
N SER A 99 13.80 9.00 -8.10
CA SER A 99 15.02 8.77 -8.86
C SER A 99 16.20 8.54 -7.91
N ILE A 100 17.19 7.72 -8.33
CA ILE A 100 18.46 7.53 -7.61
C ILE A 100 19.23 8.86 -7.49
N GLU A 101 18.97 9.82 -8.36
CA GLU A 101 19.52 11.18 -8.29
C GLU A 101 18.93 12.00 -7.15
N GLU A 102 17.69 11.72 -6.76
CA GLU A 102 16.93 12.46 -5.74
C GLU A 102 17.08 11.85 -4.34
N ILE A 103 17.68 10.65 -4.24
CA ILE A 103 18.02 10.03 -2.97
C ILE A 103 19.09 10.87 -2.27
N PRO A 104 18.82 11.42 -1.07
CA PRO A 104 19.79 12.24 -0.34
C PRO A 104 21.07 11.43 -0.08
N ARG A 105 22.20 11.91 -0.61
CA ARG A 105 23.53 11.30 -0.42
C ARG A 105 24.26 12.01 0.74
N GLY A 106 24.83 11.23 1.66
CA GLY A 106 25.59 11.74 2.81
C GLY A 106 25.03 11.33 4.17
N GLU A 107 25.74 11.67 5.25
CA GLU A 107 25.30 11.43 6.62
C GLU A 107 24.11 12.35 6.97
N TYR A 108 23.01 11.75 7.43
CA TYR A 108 21.80 12.47 7.81
C TYR A 108 21.62 12.39 9.33
N ASN A 109 21.73 13.53 9.99
CA ASN A 109 21.65 13.68 11.46
C ASN A 109 20.19 13.85 11.95
N GLY A 110 19.25 13.06 11.43
CA GLY A 110 17.83 13.11 11.81
C GLY A 110 17.15 11.73 11.75
N CYS A 111 15.87 11.67 12.11
CA CYS A 111 15.12 10.41 12.09
C CYS A 111 15.00 9.87 10.66
N ALA A 112 15.26 8.58 10.45
CA ALA A 112 15.27 7.98 9.11
C ALA A 112 13.97 8.22 8.32
N ARG A 113 12.82 8.35 9.01
CA ARG A 113 11.52 8.66 8.39
C ARG A 113 11.45 10.09 7.85
N GLU A 114 12.00 11.06 8.58
CA GLU A 114 11.96 12.49 8.21
C GLU A 114 12.76 12.78 6.93
N ARG A 115 13.74 11.93 6.63
CA ARG A 115 14.53 11.97 5.38
C ARG A 115 13.64 11.94 4.13
N TRP A 116 12.52 11.21 4.18
CA TRP A 116 11.66 10.96 3.04
C TRP A 116 10.46 11.92 2.92
N LEU A 117 10.13 12.66 3.99
CA LEU A 117 8.99 13.60 4.01
C LEU A 117 9.15 14.81 3.08
N LYS A 118 10.37 15.11 2.63
CA LYS A 118 10.65 16.24 1.73
C LYS A 118 10.31 15.91 0.27
N LEU A 119 10.39 14.65 -0.13
CA LEU A 119 10.13 14.18 -1.49
C LEU A 119 8.61 14.10 -1.75
N ASP A 120 7.84 13.75 -0.72
CA ASP A 120 6.36 13.69 -0.74
C ASP A 120 5.69 15.03 -1.12
N LYS A 121 6.33 16.16 -0.83
CA LYS A 121 5.78 17.50 -1.14
C LYS A 121 6.04 17.98 -2.56
N GLN A 122 6.97 17.37 -3.30
CA GLN A 122 7.30 17.79 -4.67
C GLN A 122 6.40 17.14 -5.72
N SER A 123 5.82 15.96 -5.45
CA SER A 123 4.88 15.30 -6.37
C SER A 123 3.51 15.99 -6.47
N HIS A 124 3.18 16.87 -5.51
CA HIS A 124 1.91 17.61 -5.47
C HIS A 124 1.97 19.05 -6.01
N ASN A 125 3.15 19.57 -6.34
CA ASN A 125 3.31 20.88 -6.94
C ASN A 125 3.79 20.73 -8.38
N ASN A 126 2.88 20.34 -9.26
CA ASN A 126 3.00 20.66 -10.67
C ASN A 126 1.82 21.56 -11.06
N PRO A 127 1.91 22.90 -10.85
CA PRO A 127 1.06 23.81 -11.59
C PRO A 127 1.68 23.99 -12.97
N ASP A 128 0.95 23.53 -13.99
CA ASP A 128 0.87 24.06 -15.34
C ASP A 128 2.13 24.52 -16.08
N GLY A 129 2.38 23.83 -17.21
CA GLY A 129 2.73 24.38 -18.52
C GLY A 129 3.63 25.62 -18.60
N GLY A 130 4.82 25.41 -19.17
CA GLY A 130 5.61 26.40 -19.88
C GLY A 130 6.20 25.79 -21.14
#